data_AF-A0A6P4J1Z9-F1
#
_entry.id   AF-A0A6P4J1Z9-F1
#
_cell.length_a   1.000
_cell.length_b   1.000
_cell.length_c   1.000
_cell.angle_alpha   90.00
_cell.angle_beta   90.00
_cell.angle_gamma   90.00
#
_symmetry.space_group_name_H-M   'P 1'
#
loop_
_entity.id
_entity.type
_entity.pdbx_description
1 polymer ?
#
loop_
_entity_poly.entity_id
_entity_poly.type
_entity_poly.pdbx_seq_one_letter_code
_entity_poly.pdbx_strand_id
1 'polypeptide(L)'
;MSQLVAKVQALANKMVVAARPQLAEFWRYAKVELSPPLPADFQKLKKTAGETASAKDVKARLGKFSIGQVTVSEAWLNILVTVEVITWFYMGEVIGRRHFVGYKV
;
A
#
# COMPACT_ATOMS: atom_id res chain seq x y z
N MET A 1 37.37 1.61 -23.54
CA MET A 1 35.98 2.14 -23.40
C MET A 1 34.93 1.28 -24.12
N SER A 2 35.09 0.91 -25.39
CA SER A 2 34.10 0.09 -26.14
C SER A 2 33.79 -1.29 -25.52
N GLN A 3 34.81 -2.03 -25.04
CA GLN A 3 34.63 -3.33 -24.38
C GLN A 3 33.87 -3.25 -23.04
N LEU A 4 33.98 -2.13 -22.31
CA LEU A 4 33.23 -1.90 -21.07
C LEU A 4 31.76 -1.60 -21.36
N VAL A 5 31.49 -0.78 -22.38
CA VAL A 5 30.11 -0.50 -22.85
C VAL A 5 29.43 -1.79 -23.33
N ALA A 6 30.13 -2.65 -24.07
CA ALA A 6 29.59 -3.94 -24.50
C ALA A 6 29.25 -4.87 -23.32
N LYS A 7 30.09 -4.90 -22.27
CA LYS A 7 29.83 -5.68 -21.05
C LYS A 7 28.68 -5.12 -20.21
N VAL A 8 28.56 -3.79 -20.12
CA VAL A 8 27.41 -3.12 -19.45
C VAL A 8 26.11 -3.42 -20.19
N GLN A 9 26.11 -3.36 -21.53
CA GLN A 9 24.95 -3.72 -22.35
C GLN A 9 24.53 -5.18 -22.13
N ALA A 10 25.51 -6.09 -22.09
CA ALA A 10 25.25 -7.51 -21.83
C ALA A 10 24.69 -7.75 -20.41
N LEU A 11 25.18 -7.02 -19.41
CA LEU A 11 24.68 -7.10 -18.04
C LEU A 11 23.25 -6.54 -17.93
N ALA A 12 22.98 -5.40 -18.56
CA ALA A 12 21.64 -4.80 -18.61
C ALA A 12 20.62 -5.75 -19.27
N ASN A 13 21.00 -6.38 -20.38
CA ASN A 13 20.14 -7.36 -21.06
C ASN A 13 19.84 -8.57 -20.15
N LYS A 14 20.84 -9.07 -19.42
CA LYS A 14 20.64 -10.15 -18.44
C LYS A 14 19.71 -9.73 -17.30
N MET A 15 19.87 -8.51 -16.79
CA MET A 15 18.98 -7.96 -15.76
C MET A 15 17.55 -7.82 -16.25
N VAL A 16 17.34 -7.34 -17.47
CA VAL A 16 16.00 -7.24 -18.06
C VAL A 16 15.34 -8.61 -18.19
N VAL A 17 16.10 -9.62 -18.65
CA VAL A 17 15.58 -11.00 -18.75
C VAL A 17 15.23 -11.57 -17.37
N ALA A 18 16.04 -11.29 -16.35
CA ALA A 18 15.78 -11.73 -14.98
C ALA A 18 14.59 -10.99 -14.32
N ALA A 19 14.40 -9.69 -14.61
CA ALA A 19 13.34 -8.88 -14.01
C ALA A 19 11.97 -9.12 -14.65
N ARG A 20 11.91 -9.51 -15.93
CA ARG A 20 10.66 -9.77 -16.66
C ARG A 20 9.66 -10.69 -15.94
N PRO A 21 10.03 -11.88 -15.45
CA PRO A 21 9.07 -12.75 -14.76
C PRO A 21 8.53 -12.14 -13.46
N GLN A 22 9.38 -11.47 -12.68
CA GLN A 22 8.98 -10.83 -11.43
C GLN A 22 8.03 -9.65 -11.67
N LEU A 23 8.32 -8.84 -12.70
CA LEU A 23 7.45 -7.73 -13.09
C LEU A 23 6.11 -8.23 -13.65
N ALA A 24 6.09 -9.35 -14.37
CA ALA A 24 4.86 -9.95 -14.88
C ALA A 24 3.96 -10.44 -13.73
N GLU A 25 4.55 -11.06 -12.71
CA GLU A 25 3.82 -11.48 -11.51
C GLU A 25 3.30 -10.29 -10.71
N PHE A 26 4.14 -9.28 -10.47
CA PHE A 26 3.75 -8.03 -9.84
C PHE A 26 2.58 -7.37 -10.58
N TRP A 27 2.67 -7.28 -11.91
CA TRP A 27 1.62 -6.68 -12.73
C TRP A 27 0.29 -7.46 -12.64
N ARG A 28 0.35 -8.79 -12.55
CA ARG A 28 -0.85 -9.63 -12.39
C ARG A 28 -1.60 -9.29 -11.10
N TYR A 29 -0.90 -9.17 -9.98
CA TYR A 29 -1.50 -8.86 -8.68
C TYR A 29 -1.90 -7.38 -8.57
N ALA A 30 -1.03 -6.47 -9.01
CA ALA A 30 -1.30 -5.03 -9.02
C ALA A 30 -2.60 -4.68 -9.77
N LYS A 31 -2.90 -5.39 -10.86
CA LYS A 31 -4.14 -5.16 -11.63
C LYS A 31 -5.42 -5.49 -10.85
N VAL A 32 -5.36 -6.41 -9.90
CA VAL A 32 -6.53 -6.81 -9.11
C VAL A 32 -6.60 -6.01 -7.81
N GLU A 33 -5.48 -5.87 -7.12
CA GLU A 33 -5.43 -5.33 -5.76
C GLU A 33 -5.24 -3.80 -5.70
N LEU A 34 -4.51 -3.22 -6.65
CA LEU A 34 -4.22 -1.79 -6.71
C LEU A 34 -5.11 -1.04 -7.71
N SER A 35 -6.10 -1.72 -8.30
CA SER A 35 -7.04 -1.07 -9.21
C SER A 35 -7.98 -0.13 -8.43
N PRO A 36 -8.24 1.08 -8.95
CA PRO A 36 -9.18 1.98 -8.30
C PRO A 36 -10.57 1.31 -8.26
N PRO A 37 -11.25 1.33 -7.11
CA PRO A 37 -12.53 0.65 -6.94
C PRO A 37 -13.60 1.24 -7.85
N LEU A 38 -14.57 0.42 -8.24
CA LEU A 38 -15.71 0.88 -9.04
C LEU A 38 -16.68 1.70 -8.18
N PRO A 39 -17.45 2.64 -8.76
CA PRO A 39 -18.48 3.41 -8.07
C PRO A 39 -19.48 2.57 -7.24
N ALA A 40 -19.75 1.34 -7.67
CA ALA A 40 -20.62 0.41 -6.95
C ALA A 40 -20.03 -0.03 -5.59
N ASP A 41 -18.72 -0.19 -5.50
CA ASP A 41 -18.04 -0.61 -4.27
C ASP A 41 -17.93 0.53 -3.25
N PHE A 42 -17.99 1.79 -3.70
CA PHE A 42 -18.08 2.94 -2.79
C PHE A 42 -19.31 2.90 -1.88
N GLN A 43 -20.44 2.36 -2.36
CA GLN A 43 -21.62 2.21 -1.52
C GLN A 43 -21.40 1.18 -0.40
N LYS A 44 -20.68 0.10 -0.67
CA LYS A 44 -20.29 -0.90 0.33
C LYS A 44 -19.30 -0.29 1.32
N LEU A 45 -18.28 0.40 0.83
CA LEU A 45 -17.30 1.11 1.66
C LEU A 45 -17.96 2.12 2.61
N LYS A 46 -18.92 2.91 2.13
CA LYS A 46 -19.66 3.85 2.98
C LYS A 46 -20.46 3.16 4.08
N LYS A 47 -21.07 2.00 3.80
CA LYS A 47 -21.79 1.20 4.80
C LYS A 47 -20.84 0.64 5.85
N THR A 48 -19.76 -0.02 5.42
CA THR A 48 -18.74 -0.59 6.31
C THR A 48 -18.04 0.48 7.16
N ALA A 49 -17.73 1.64 6.56
CA ALA A 49 -17.19 2.79 7.28
C ALA A 49 -18.20 3.34 8.29
N GLY A 50 -19.49 3.44 7.93
CA GLY A 50 -20.55 3.88 8.84
C GLY A 50 -20.77 2.93 10.03
N GLU A 51 -20.71 1.62 9.79
CA GLU A 51 -20.79 0.59 10.84
C GLU A 51 -19.58 0.65 11.78
N THR A 52 -18.38 0.72 11.21
CA THR A 52 -17.11 0.75 11.96
C THR A 52 -16.89 2.08 12.70
N ALA A 53 -17.33 3.20 12.12
CA ALA A 53 -17.17 4.55 12.67
C ALA A 53 -18.35 4.99 13.55
N SER A 54 -19.40 4.16 13.69
CA SER A 54 -20.49 4.47 14.60
C SER A 54 -19.91 4.68 16.01
N ALA A 55 -19.94 5.93 16.49
CA ALA A 55 -19.27 6.36 17.71
C ALA A 55 -19.68 5.56 18.97
N LYS A 56 -20.81 4.85 18.89
CA LYS A 56 -21.27 3.87 19.87
C LYS A 56 -20.31 2.70 20.00
N ASP A 57 -19.82 2.17 18.88
CA ASP A 57 -18.87 1.06 18.85
C ASP A 57 -17.44 1.49 19.13
N VAL A 58 -17.01 2.71 18.79
CA VAL A 58 -15.66 3.15 19.18
C VAL A 58 -15.56 3.39 20.70
N LYS A 59 -16.58 3.97 21.33
CA LYS A 59 -16.62 4.19 22.79
C LYS A 59 -16.95 2.91 23.57
N ALA A 60 -17.83 2.06 23.05
CA ALA A 60 -18.09 0.74 23.62
C ALA A 60 -16.90 -0.21 23.39
N ARG A 61 -16.22 -0.15 22.25
CA ARG A 61 -14.94 -0.85 22.05
C ARG A 61 -13.90 -0.25 22.96
N LEU A 62 -13.71 1.05 23.12
CA LEU A 62 -12.73 1.59 24.11
C LEU A 62 -13.05 1.19 25.56
N GLY A 63 -14.34 1.13 25.95
CA GLY A 63 -14.77 0.68 27.28
C GLY A 63 -14.77 -0.85 27.46
N LYS A 64 -14.84 -1.62 26.37
CA LYS A 64 -14.84 -3.10 26.33
C LYS A 64 -13.50 -3.67 25.82
N PHE A 65 -12.59 -2.80 25.38
CA PHE A 65 -11.13 -2.92 25.25
C PHE A 65 -10.52 -2.90 26.66
N SER A 66 -11.19 -3.53 27.62
CA SER A 66 -10.50 -4.17 28.73
C SER A 66 -9.67 -5.32 28.15
N ILE A 67 -8.58 -4.99 27.46
CA ILE A 67 -7.28 -5.66 27.37
C ILE A 67 -7.24 -7.17 26.97
N GLY A 68 -8.36 -7.87 26.75
CA GLY A 68 -8.36 -9.34 26.73
C GLY A 68 -9.14 -10.04 25.61
N GLN A 69 -9.82 -9.33 24.71
CA GLN A 69 -10.69 -9.97 23.69
C GLN A 69 -10.14 -9.94 22.26
N VAL A 70 -9.05 -9.20 22.01
CA VAL A 70 -8.41 -9.15 20.69
C VAL A 70 -7.07 -9.85 20.80
N THR A 71 -6.81 -10.79 19.89
CA THR A 71 -5.52 -11.48 19.87
C THR A 71 -4.41 -10.51 19.47
N VAL A 72 -3.21 -10.69 20.00
CA VAL A 72 -2.05 -9.82 19.65
C VAL A 72 -1.81 -9.83 18.14
N SER A 73 -2.00 -10.99 17.48
CA SER A 73 -1.87 -11.13 16.03
C SER A 73 -2.85 -10.23 15.26
N GLU A 74 -4.10 -10.14 15.71
CA GLU A 74 -5.12 -9.32 15.08
C GLU A 74 -4.89 -7.82 15.31
N ALA A 75 -4.50 -7.44 16.53
CA ALA A 75 -4.10 -6.07 16.82
C ALA A 75 -2.91 -5.64 15.96
N TRP A 76 -1.91 -6.52 15.81
CA TRP A 76 -0.73 -6.26 15.00
C TRP A 76 -1.06 -6.12 13.52
N LEU A 77 -1.91 -7.00 12.97
CA LEU A 77 -2.37 -6.91 11.58
C LEU A 77 -3.07 -5.58 11.31
N ASN A 78 -3.99 -5.17 12.19
CA ASN A 78 -4.71 -3.91 12.05
C ASN A 78 -3.76 -2.69 12.09
N ILE A 79 -2.71 -2.74 12.90
CA ILE A 79 -1.68 -1.69 12.94
C ILE A 79 -0.91 -1.64 11.61
N LEU A 80 -0.47 -2.79 11.09
CA LEU A 80 0.27 -2.85 9.83
C LEU A 80 -0.55 -2.28 8.67
N VAL A 81 -1.83 -2.66 8.56
CA VAL A 81 -2.74 -2.12 7.54
C VAL A 81 -2.95 -0.60 7.74
N THR A 82 -3.07 -0.13 8.98
CA THR A 82 -3.21 1.31 9.26
C THR A 82 -1.97 2.09 8.80
N VAL A 83 -0.76 1.57 9.08
CA VAL A 83 0.50 2.16 8.64
C VAL A 83 0.61 2.17 7.11
N GLU A 84 0.18 1.11 6.45
CA GLU A 84 0.15 1.04 4.99
C GLU A 84 -0.71 2.16 4.38
N VAL A 85 -1.95 2.34 4.87
CA VAL A 85 -2.86 3.39 4.39
C VAL A 85 -2.27 4.79 4.59
N ILE A 86 -1.62 5.04 5.73
CA ILE A 86 -0.93 6.32 5.99
C ILE A 86 0.24 6.53 5.02
N THR A 87 0.99 5.47 4.71
CA THR A 87 2.13 5.55 3.78
C THR A 87 1.66 5.89 2.36
N TRP A 88 0.51 5.37 1.91
CA TRP A 88 -0.11 5.76 0.64
C TRP A 88 -0.46 7.25 0.57
N PHE A 89 -0.90 7.85 1.68
CA PHE A 89 -1.13 9.30 1.75
C PHE A 89 0.17 10.09 1.52
N TYR A 90 1.26 9.73 2.20
CA TYR A 90 2.57 10.37 2.00
C TYR A 90 3.13 10.13 0.60
N MET A 91 2.87 8.97 -0.01
CA MET A 91 3.25 8.73 -1.41
C MET A 91 2.55 9.71 -2.34
N GLY A 92 1.27 10.01 -2.10
CA GLY A 92 0.53 11.07 -2.80
C GLY A 92 1.16 12.45 -2.61
N GLU A 93 1.63 12.78 -1.42
CA GLU A 93 2.34 14.03 -1.13
C GLU A 93 3.66 14.14 -1.91
N VAL A 94 4.44 13.06 -2.00
CA VAL A 94 5.68 13.01 -2.78
C VAL A 94 5.39 13.23 -4.28
N ILE A 95 4.33 12.62 -4.82
CA ILE A 95 3.88 12.85 -6.20
C ILE A 95 3.44 14.30 -6.38
N GLY A 96 2.69 14.86 -5.43
CA GLY A 96 2.24 16.27 -5.45
C GLY A 96 3.38 17.27 -5.40
N ARG A 97 4.41 17.01 -4.58
CA ARG A 97 5.64 17.81 -4.50
C ARG A 97 6.54 17.67 -5.72
N ARG A 98 6.45 16.55 -6.44
CA ARG A 98 7.39 16.15 -7.52
C ARG A 98 8.85 16.10 -7.05
N HIS A 99 9.08 15.86 -5.76
CA HIS A 99 10.41 15.81 -5.17
C HIS A 99 10.45 14.78 -4.04
N PHE A 100 11.47 13.93 -4.04
CA PHE A 100 11.61 12.84 -3.07
C PHE A 100 12.04 13.33 -1.68
N VAL A 101 12.76 14.46 -1.60
CA VAL A 101 13.35 14.95 -0.34
C VAL A 101 12.86 16.37 -0.04
N GLY A 102 11.77 16.49 0.72
CA GLY A 102 11.23 17.78 1.14
C GLY A 102 10.68 18.65 0.00
N TYR A 103 10.20 19.84 0.35
CA TYR A 103 9.77 20.85 -0.62
C TYR A 103 10.98 21.57 -1.19
N LYS A 104 10.96 21.81 -2.50
CA LYS A 104 11.92 22.70 -3.16
C LYS A 104 11.53 24.13 -2.83
N VAL A 105 12.10 24.67 -1.76
CA VAL A 105 12.02 26.10 -1.38
C VAL A 105 12.95 26.94 -2.24
#